data_AF-A0A940MRN0-F1
#
_entry.id   AF-A0A940MRN0-F1
#
_cell.length_a   1.000
_cell.length_b   1.000
_cell.length_c   1.000
_cell.angle_alpha   90.00
_cell.angle_beta   90.00
_cell.angle_gamma   90.00
#
_symmetry.space_group_name_H-M   'P 1'
#
loop_
_entity.id
_entity.type
_entity.pdbx_description
1 polymer ?
#
loop_
_entity_poly.entity_id
_entity_poly.type
_entity_poly.pdbx_seq_one_letter_code
_entity_poly.pdbx_strand_id
1 'polypeptide(L)'
;MKKIIIAFTALPILCGAAGYAGGEILFVAEPASDQHASNATPARSAAERALDALAESEPQISSIEDDTRHMPSASKSSGHASVQEMTPTKASMTRPEPVSDAAVVRLGRMSVPVYRANTVTYVVSDVGVAMKDSAAAGIYAEAENASRLRDAILTSMHHAATTALMTGPSIDTEKLSEKLASDLRDGFGADVSDVLFLSLIKADVPRI
;
A
#
# COMPACT_ATOMS: atom_id res chain seq x y z
N MET A 1 -28.61 4.11 46.98
CA MET A 1 -28.11 5.50 47.02
C MET A 1 -26.69 5.52 47.56
N LYS A 2 -25.70 5.84 46.72
CA LYS A 2 -24.36 6.30 47.14
C LYS A 2 -23.71 7.03 45.96
N LYS A 3 -23.48 8.33 46.17
CA LYS A 3 -22.91 9.29 45.23
C LYS A 3 -21.42 9.45 45.56
N ILE A 4 -20.54 9.37 44.56
CA ILE A 4 -19.14 9.82 44.65
C ILE A 4 -18.87 10.50 43.29
N ILE A 5 -19.28 11.75 43.12
CA ILE A 5 -18.48 12.99 43.29
C ILE A 5 -17.13 12.91 42.58
N ILE A 6 -17.14 13.56 41.42
CA ILE A 6 -16.02 13.93 40.55
C ILE A 6 -15.14 14.96 41.29
N ALA A 7 -13.83 14.73 41.30
CA ALA A 7 -12.83 15.76 41.56
C ALA A 7 -12.06 16.03 40.27
N PHE A 8 -12.38 17.16 39.67
CA PHE A 8 -11.71 17.74 38.50
C PHE A 8 -10.60 18.67 39.00
N THR A 9 -9.67 19.02 38.09
CA THR A 9 -8.79 20.20 38.07
C THR A 9 -7.32 20.08 38.50
N ALA A 10 -6.49 20.62 37.60
CA ALA A 10 -5.12 21.11 37.76
C ALA A 10 -3.96 20.14 37.47
N LEU A 11 -3.74 19.79 36.18
CA LEU A 11 -2.40 19.89 35.59
C LEU A 11 -2.40 19.91 34.03
N PRO A 12 -2.66 21.06 33.37
CA PRO A 12 -2.16 21.21 32.01
C PRO A 12 -1.53 22.60 31.80
N ILE A 13 -0.47 22.93 32.53
CA ILE A 13 0.35 24.13 32.23
C ILE A 13 1.82 23.84 32.56
N LEU A 14 2.49 23.02 31.75
CA LEU A 14 3.95 23.01 31.61
C LEU A 14 4.29 22.18 30.37
N CYS A 15 5.19 22.67 29.50
CA CYS A 15 5.70 22.06 28.25
C CYS A 15 5.14 22.58 26.91
N GLY A 16 4.59 23.79 26.85
CA GLY A 16 4.48 24.57 25.62
C GLY A 16 5.44 25.75 25.60
N ALA A 17 6.74 25.55 25.32
CA ALA A 17 7.71 26.63 25.00
C ALA A 17 9.15 26.12 24.65
N ALA A 18 9.33 25.00 23.95
CA ALA A 18 10.70 24.52 23.64
C ALA A 18 10.83 23.80 22.28
N GLY A 19 10.16 24.29 21.24
CA GLY A 19 10.24 23.66 19.91
C GLY A 19 10.11 24.59 18.71
N TYR A 20 10.16 25.92 18.87
CA TYR A 20 9.92 26.86 17.77
C TYR A 20 10.91 28.05 17.79
N ALA A 21 12.21 27.76 17.81
CA ALA A 21 13.24 28.80 17.66
C ALA A 21 14.55 28.19 17.15
N GLY A 22 14.68 28.09 15.83
CA GLY A 22 15.90 27.61 15.19
C GLY A 22 15.98 28.06 13.74
N GLY A 23 16.18 29.37 13.52
CA GLY A 23 16.78 29.85 12.27
C GLY A 23 16.05 30.96 11.52
N GLU A 24 15.68 32.06 12.17
CA GLU A 24 15.45 33.34 11.47
C GLU A 24 15.99 34.47 12.35
N ILE A 25 17.24 34.84 12.12
CA ILE A 25 17.80 36.08 12.62
C ILE A 25 18.59 36.69 11.46
N LEU A 26 18.06 37.75 10.83
CA LEU A 26 18.82 38.92 10.39
C LEU A 26 17.85 40.09 10.07
N PHE A 27 17.79 41.04 11.01
CA PHE A 27 17.62 42.49 10.85
C PHE A 27 16.48 43.14 10.01
N VAL A 28 15.56 43.73 10.78
CA VAL A 28 14.83 45.01 10.68
C VAL A 28 15.25 46.04 9.60
N ALA A 29 14.26 46.55 8.84
CA ALA A 29 13.91 47.99 8.72
C ALA A 29 12.57 48.20 7.97
N GLU A 30 11.75 49.12 8.49
CA GLU A 30 10.38 49.48 8.06
C GLU A 30 10.32 50.43 6.81
N PRO A 31 9.14 50.84 6.30
CA PRO A 31 8.82 50.86 4.86
C PRO A 31 8.91 52.25 4.20
N ALA A 32 9.04 52.27 2.86
CA ALA A 32 8.75 53.45 2.05
C ALA A 32 8.36 53.05 0.60
N SER A 33 7.44 53.83 0.06
CA SER A 33 6.65 53.61 -1.16
C SER A 33 7.40 53.63 -2.50
N ASP A 34 6.75 53.00 -3.49
CA ASP A 34 6.58 53.42 -4.89
C ASP A 34 7.80 53.85 -5.74
N GLN A 35 8.19 53.02 -6.72
CA GLN A 35 8.06 53.26 -8.17
C GLN A 35 9.05 52.48 -9.06
N HIS A 36 8.52 52.06 -10.22
CA HIS A 36 9.16 51.86 -11.53
C HIS A 36 10.24 50.79 -11.77
N ALA A 37 9.80 49.71 -12.42
CA ALA A 37 10.37 49.07 -13.62
C ALA A 37 11.91 49.02 -13.82
N SER A 38 12.44 47.80 -13.79
CA SER A 38 13.41 47.36 -14.81
C SER A 38 13.42 45.84 -14.95
N ASN A 39 13.25 45.38 -16.18
CA ASN A 39 13.45 44.00 -16.59
C ASN A 39 14.90 43.59 -16.32
N ALA A 40 15.10 42.72 -15.34
CA ALA A 40 16.32 41.95 -15.18
C ALA A 40 15.93 40.47 -15.14
N THR A 41 16.50 39.71 -16.07
CA THR A 41 16.44 38.25 -16.16
C THR A 41 16.70 37.64 -14.77
N PRO A 42 15.86 36.72 -14.26
CA PRO A 42 16.11 36.14 -12.95
C PRO A 42 17.39 35.32 -13.03
N ALA A 43 18.38 35.70 -12.23
CA ALA A 43 19.54 34.87 -11.97
C ALA A 43 19.05 33.52 -11.42
N ARG A 44 19.54 32.41 -12.01
CA ARG A 44 19.15 31.05 -11.61
C ARG A 44 19.20 30.88 -10.09
N SER A 45 18.09 30.43 -9.52
CA SER A 45 17.96 30.30 -8.07
C SER A 45 18.93 29.23 -7.53
N ALA A 46 19.26 29.31 -6.24
CA ALA A 46 20.10 28.30 -5.59
C ALA A 46 19.52 26.87 -5.73
N ALA A 47 18.20 26.74 -5.89
CA ALA A 47 17.53 25.46 -6.12
C ALA A 47 17.82 24.89 -7.53
N GLU A 48 17.92 25.73 -8.56
CA GLU A 48 18.24 25.26 -9.92
C GLU A 48 19.69 24.78 -10.03
N ARG A 49 20.62 25.41 -9.29
CA ARG A 49 22.01 24.93 -9.20
C ARG A 49 22.14 23.60 -8.46
N ALA A 50 21.27 23.34 -7.48
CA ALA A 50 21.25 22.05 -6.78
C ALA A 50 20.69 20.93 -7.67
N LEU A 51 19.73 21.24 -8.55
CA LEU A 51 19.16 20.29 -9.52
C LEU A 51 20.17 19.92 -10.62
N ASP A 52 20.92 20.88 -11.17
CA ASP A 52 21.98 20.62 -12.17
C ASP A 52 23.10 19.74 -11.57
N ALA A 53 23.51 19.98 -10.32
CA ALA A 53 24.55 19.18 -9.66
C ALA A 53 24.15 17.72 -9.42
N LEU A 54 22.86 17.45 -9.27
CA LEU A 54 22.31 16.09 -9.14
C LEU A 54 22.19 15.39 -10.50
N ALA A 55 21.98 16.14 -11.58
CA ALA A 55 21.94 15.61 -12.95
C ALA A 55 23.34 15.23 -13.49
N GLU A 56 24.41 15.88 -13.02
CA GLU A 56 25.80 15.52 -13.39
C GLU A 56 26.35 14.32 -12.60
N SER A 57 25.61 13.80 -11.62
CA SER A 57 26.03 12.67 -10.78
C SER A 57 25.34 11.36 -11.16
N GLU A 58 25.46 10.95 -12.44
CA GLU A 58 25.11 9.58 -12.86
C GLU A 58 26.33 8.65 -12.74
N PRO A 59 26.25 7.51 -12.03
CA PRO A 59 27.32 6.51 -12.05
C PRO A 59 27.34 5.79 -13.40
N GLN A 60 28.47 5.92 -14.11
CA GLN A 60 28.79 5.15 -15.31
C GLN A 60 28.74 3.64 -15.02
N ILE A 61 27.69 2.97 -15.51
CA ILE A 61 27.67 1.51 -15.61
C ILE A 61 28.48 1.14 -16.84
N SER A 62 29.72 0.75 -16.61
CA SER A 62 30.65 0.24 -17.61
C SER A 62 30.13 -1.06 -18.22
N SER A 63 30.09 -1.06 -19.55
CA SER A 63 29.87 -2.17 -20.47
C SER A 63 30.72 -3.40 -20.13
N ILE A 64 30.13 -4.59 -20.15
CA ILE A 64 30.87 -5.85 -20.29
C ILE A 64 30.37 -6.52 -21.58
N GLU A 65 31.20 -6.46 -22.62
CA GLU A 65 31.11 -7.31 -23.80
C GLU A 65 32.11 -8.46 -23.69
N ASP A 66 31.60 -9.66 -23.98
CA ASP A 66 32.19 -10.75 -24.77
C ASP A 66 33.56 -11.36 -24.37
N ASP A 67 33.53 -12.61 -23.92
CA ASP A 67 34.50 -13.59 -24.46
C ASP A 67 33.92 -15.01 -24.54
N THR A 68 34.05 -15.52 -25.75
CA THR A 68 33.69 -16.82 -26.28
C THR A 68 34.49 -18.01 -25.74
N ARG A 69 33.85 -19.20 -25.88
CA ARG A 69 34.39 -20.50 -26.34
C ARG A 69 34.79 -21.61 -25.33
N HIS A 70 34.15 -22.76 -25.59
CA HIS A 70 34.67 -24.15 -25.63
C HIS A 70 34.16 -25.19 -24.60
N MET A 71 33.28 -26.06 -25.14
CA MET A 71 33.00 -27.47 -24.81
C MET A 71 34.31 -28.32 -24.77
N PRO A 72 34.35 -29.48 -24.04
CA PRO A 72 33.76 -30.70 -24.58
C PRO A 72 32.98 -31.60 -23.61
N SER A 73 32.05 -32.32 -24.24
CA SER A 73 31.29 -33.50 -23.84
C SER A 73 32.13 -34.62 -23.21
N ALA A 74 31.61 -35.24 -22.13
CA ALA A 74 31.25 -36.66 -22.07
C ALA A 74 31.14 -37.18 -20.62
N SER A 75 29.95 -37.67 -20.23
CA SER A 75 29.86 -38.87 -19.40
C SER A 75 28.48 -39.51 -19.47
N LYS A 76 28.50 -40.78 -19.91
CA LYS A 76 27.40 -41.73 -19.89
C LYS A 76 27.23 -42.31 -18.48
N SER A 77 26.00 -42.44 -18.02
CA SER A 77 25.55 -43.51 -17.11
C SER A 77 24.02 -43.58 -17.24
N SER A 78 23.47 -44.48 -18.05
CA SER A 78 23.03 -45.83 -17.65
C SER A 78 21.98 -45.85 -16.53
N GLY A 79 20.75 -46.15 -16.94
CA GLY A 79 19.91 -47.18 -16.32
C GLY A 79 19.10 -46.80 -15.09
N HIS A 80 17.79 -46.62 -15.26
CA HIS A 80 16.79 -47.53 -14.68
C HIS A 80 15.40 -47.20 -15.23
N ALA A 81 14.88 -48.11 -16.05
CA ALA A 81 13.44 -48.27 -16.25
C ALA A 81 12.91 -49.16 -15.13
N SER A 82 11.76 -48.81 -14.55
CA SER A 82 10.50 -49.57 -14.72
C SER A 82 9.63 -49.61 -13.46
N VAL A 83 8.36 -49.32 -13.74
CA VAL A 83 7.09 -49.69 -13.07
C VAL A 83 6.80 -49.15 -11.67
N GLN A 84 6.03 -48.07 -11.70
CA GLN A 84 5.16 -47.54 -10.67
C GLN A 84 3.94 -48.48 -10.51
N GLU A 85 3.81 -49.11 -9.35
CA GLU A 85 2.59 -49.84 -8.95
C GLU A 85 1.56 -48.82 -8.42
N MET A 86 0.43 -48.74 -9.11
CA MET A 86 -0.71 -47.91 -8.75
C MET A 86 -1.50 -48.53 -7.60
N THR A 87 -1.53 -47.84 -6.46
CA THR A 87 -2.63 -47.96 -5.49
C THR A 87 -3.36 -46.62 -5.41
N PRO A 88 -4.69 -46.57 -5.66
CA PRO A 88 -5.45 -45.32 -5.63
C PRO A 88 -5.76 -44.93 -4.19
N THR A 89 -4.90 -44.13 -3.57
CA THR A 89 -5.24 -43.44 -2.32
C THR A 89 -6.07 -42.20 -2.65
N LYS A 90 -7.36 -42.33 -2.34
CA LYS A 90 -8.32 -41.31 -1.90
C LYS A 90 -8.08 -39.88 -2.38
N ALA A 91 -9.05 -39.40 -3.15
CA ALA A 91 -9.38 -38.01 -3.44
C ALA A 91 -8.89 -37.05 -2.34
N SER A 92 -7.74 -36.44 -2.61
CA SER A 92 -7.28 -35.29 -1.85
C SER A 92 -8.14 -34.13 -2.31
N MET A 93 -9.02 -33.67 -1.40
CA MET A 93 -9.71 -32.40 -1.52
C MET A 93 -8.69 -31.34 -1.95
N THR A 94 -8.97 -30.67 -3.07
CA THR A 94 -8.13 -29.64 -3.65
C THR A 94 -7.93 -28.53 -2.62
N ARG A 95 -6.81 -28.59 -1.90
CA ARG A 95 -6.33 -27.46 -1.12
C ARG A 95 -6.05 -26.35 -2.14
N PRO A 96 -6.55 -25.13 -1.94
CA PRO A 96 -6.14 -24.01 -2.78
C PRO A 96 -4.62 -23.94 -2.73
N GLU A 97 -3.97 -24.07 -3.88
CA GLU A 97 -2.53 -23.89 -4.02
C GLU A 97 -2.18 -22.53 -3.40
N PRO A 98 -1.11 -22.44 -2.59
CA PRO A 98 -0.71 -21.18 -1.99
C PRO A 98 -0.46 -20.17 -3.11
N VAL A 99 -1.19 -19.06 -3.08
CA VAL A 99 -0.98 -17.94 -4.00
C VAL A 99 0.48 -17.51 -3.87
N SER A 100 1.24 -17.63 -4.96
CA SER A 100 2.62 -17.16 -4.99
C SER A 100 2.61 -15.64 -4.78
N ASP A 101 3.50 -15.13 -3.92
CA ASP A 101 3.67 -13.69 -3.69
C ASP A 101 3.87 -12.90 -5.00
N ALA A 102 4.44 -13.55 -6.03
CA ALA A 102 4.62 -12.97 -7.36
C ALA A 102 3.32 -12.74 -8.15
N ALA A 103 2.19 -13.28 -7.68
CA ALA A 103 0.87 -13.10 -8.26
C ALA A 103 0.01 -12.11 -7.46
N VAL A 104 0.58 -11.36 -6.50
CA VAL A 104 -0.16 -10.41 -5.65
C VAL A 104 0.20 -8.97 -5.96
N VAL A 105 -0.81 -8.16 -6.30
CA VAL A 105 -0.66 -6.71 -6.47
C VAL A 105 -0.92 -6.02 -5.13
N ARG A 106 0.10 -5.39 -4.55
CA ARG A 106 -0.03 -4.69 -3.25
C ARG A 106 -0.57 -3.28 -3.47
N LEU A 107 -1.75 -3.00 -2.93
CA LEU A 107 -2.41 -1.69 -3.10
C LEU A 107 -2.06 -0.70 -1.99
N GLY A 108 -1.53 -1.20 -0.87
CA GLY A 108 -1.10 -0.41 0.28
C GLY A 108 -2.17 -0.31 1.36
N ARG A 109 -1.97 0.66 2.26
CA ARG A 109 -2.85 0.89 3.41
C ARG A 109 -4.07 1.70 3.02
N MET A 110 -5.25 1.24 3.43
CA MET A 110 -6.51 1.98 3.31
C MET A 110 -7.28 1.99 4.62
N SER A 111 -8.10 3.03 4.80
CA SER A 111 -8.94 3.22 5.98
C SER A 111 -10.37 3.53 5.56
N VAL A 112 -11.32 2.76 6.07
CA VAL A 112 -12.75 2.94 5.77
C VAL A 112 -13.54 3.14 7.08
N PRO A 113 -14.27 4.25 7.21
CA PRO A 113 -15.13 4.48 8.37
C PRO A 113 -16.41 3.66 8.28
N VAL A 114 -16.75 2.98 9.38
CA VAL A 114 -18.01 2.27 9.58
C VAL A 114 -18.82 3.02 10.63
N TYR A 115 -19.90 3.66 10.20
CA TYR A 115 -20.74 4.47 11.08
C TYR A 115 -21.67 3.58 11.91
N ARG A 116 -21.67 3.81 13.22
CA ARG A 116 -22.62 3.22 14.18
C ARG A 116 -23.39 4.32 14.89
N ALA A 117 -24.35 3.93 15.73
CA ALA A 117 -25.21 4.87 16.45
C ALA A 117 -24.41 5.93 17.23
N ASN A 118 -23.42 5.50 18.03
CA ASN A 118 -22.67 6.39 18.95
C ASN A 118 -21.15 6.38 18.70
N THR A 119 -20.69 5.77 17.62
CA THR A 119 -19.26 5.52 17.37
C THR A 119 -19.00 5.47 15.86
N VAL A 120 -17.82 5.90 15.43
CA VAL A 120 -17.26 5.60 14.11
C VAL A 120 -16.14 4.60 14.30
N THR A 121 -16.27 3.44 13.69
CA THR A 121 -15.23 2.42 13.70
C THR A 121 -14.38 2.60 12.45
N TYR A 122 -13.10 2.93 12.60
CA TYR A 122 -12.14 2.95 11.50
C TYR A 122 -11.57 1.55 11.29
N VAL A 123 -11.82 0.98 10.12
CA VAL A 123 -11.20 -0.27 9.67
C VAL A 123 -9.99 0.11 8.82
N VAL A 124 -8.80 -0.17 9.32
CA VAL A 124 -7.52 0.12 8.67
C VAL A 124 -6.88 -1.18 8.25
N SER A 125 -6.52 -1.29 6.98
CA SER A 125 -5.99 -2.53 6.41
C SER A 125 -4.96 -2.28 5.33
N ASP A 126 -3.89 -3.08 5.35
CA ASP A 126 -2.99 -3.22 4.21
C ASP A 126 -3.56 -4.27 3.25
N VAL A 127 -3.90 -3.88 2.03
CA VAL A 127 -4.63 -4.73 1.08
C VAL A 127 -3.75 -5.11 -0.11
N GLY A 128 -3.87 -6.38 -0.53
CA GLY A 128 -3.37 -6.88 -1.80
C GLY A 128 -4.49 -7.55 -2.60
N VAL A 129 -4.28 -7.68 -3.91
CA VAL A 129 -5.17 -8.45 -4.79
C VAL A 129 -4.39 -9.60 -5.37
N ALA A 130 -4.85 -10.81 -5.10
CA ALA A 130 -4.35 -12.01 -5.75
C ALA A 130 -4.87 -12.04 -7.18
N MET A 131 -3.95 -12.08 -8.12
CA MET A 131 -4.24 -12.19 -9.54
C MET A 131 -4.16 -13.65 -9.98
N LYS A 132 -4.77 -13.93 -11.14
CA LYS A 132 -4.77 -15.25 -11.76
C LYS A 132 -3.36 -15.83 -11.95
N ASP A 133 -2.43 -14.99 -12.38
CA ASP A 133 -1.03 -15.36 -12.58
C ASP A 133 -0.11 -14.13 -12.42
N SER A 134 1.20 -14.39 -12.45
CA SER A 134 2.22 -13.35 -12.27
C SER A 134 2.28 -12.35 -13.44
N ALA A 135 1.88 -12.75 -14.65
CA ALA A 135 1.84 -11.84 -15.79
C ALA A 135 0.71 -10.81 -15.63
N ALA A 136 -0.47 -11.26 -15.21
CA ALA A 136 -1.58 -10.38 -14.83
C ALA A 136 -1.18 -9.47 -13.66
N ALA A 137 -0.51 -10.01 -12.63
CA ALA A 137 0.00 -9.19 -11.54
C ALA A 137 0.98 -8.11 -12.01
N GLY A 138 1.84 -8.40 -12.98
CA GLY A 138 2.74 -7.43 -13.59
C GLY A 138 2.00 -6.25 -14.24
N ILE A 139 0.97 -6.52 -15.04
CA ILE A 139 0.16 -5.48 -15.70
C ILE A 139 -0.56 -4.60 -14.66
N TYR A 140 -1.16 -5.23 -13.65
CA TYR A 140 -1.93 -4.52 -12.63
C TYR A 140 -1.06 -3.85 -11.55
N ALA A 141 0.22 -4.19 -11.46
CA ALA A 141 1.19 -3.49 -10.62
C ALA A 141 1.63 -2.13 -11.19
N GLU A 142 1.38 -1.86 -12.47
CA GLU A 142 1.61 -0.53 -13.06
C GLU A 142 0.77 0.53 -12.35
N ALA A 143 1.36 1.72 -12.12
CA ALA A 143 0.79 2.73 -11.24
C ALA A 143 -0.65 3.14 -11.61
N GLU A 144 -0.95 3.24 -12.91
CA GLU A 144 -2.30 3.56 -13.39
C GLU A 144 -3.31 2.45 -13.03
N ASN A 145 -2.98 1.20 -13.36
CA ASN A 145 -3.86 0.05 -13.12
C ASN A 145 -4.02 -0.24 -11.61
N ALA A 146 -2.95 -0.13 -10.84
CA ALA A 146 -2.97 -0.25 -9.38
C ALA A 146 -3.85 0.83 -8.73
N SER A 147 -3.87 2.04 -9.29
CA SER A 147 -4.74 3.12 -8.81
C SER A 147 -6.21 2.81 -9.09
N ARG A 148 -6.53 2.30 -10.29
CA ARG A 148 -7.89 1.84 -10.63
C ARG A 148 -8.36 0.70 -9.72
N LEU A 149 -7.50 -0.28 -9.45
CA LEU A 149 -7.79 -1.38 -8.50
C LEU A 149 -8.05 -0.86 -7.08
N ARG A 150 -7.22 0.09 -6.62
CA ARG A 150 -7.37 0.72 -5.30
C ARG A 150 -8.71 1.45 -5.17
N ASP A 151 -9.08 2.22 -6.18
CA ASP A 151 -10.34 2.98 -6.17
C ASP A 151 -11.56 2.06 -6.18
N ALA A 152 -11.50 0.96 -6.94
CA ALA A 152 -12.56 -0.05 -6.95
C ALA A 152 -12.70 -0.75 -5.59
N ILE A 153 -11.59 -1.13 -4.95
CA ILE A 153 -11.62 -1.73 -3.61
C ILE A 153 -12.15 -0.75 -2.59
N LEU A 154 -11.72 0.51 -2.61
CA LEU A 154 -12.23 1.52 -1.69
C LEU A 154 -13.74 1.71 -1.86
N THR A 155 -14.22 1.74 -3.09
CA THR A 155 -15.65 1.82 -3.40
C THR A 155 -16.40 0.62 -2.84
N SER A 156 -15.91 -0.59 -3.09
CA SER A 156 -16.53 -1.82 -2.58
C SER A 156 -16.49 -1.92 -1.05
N MET A 157 -15.38 -1.53 -0.41
CA MET A 157 -15.28 -1.47 1.06
C MET A 157 -16.21 -0.41 1.66
N HIS A 158 -16.37 0.75 1.03
CA HIS A 158 -17.34 1.76 1.46
C HIS A 158 -18.77 1.24 1.37
N HIS A 159 -19.11 0.49 0.33
CA HIS A 159 -20.40 -0.16 0.24
C HIS A 159 -20.56 -1.22 1.34
N ALA A 160 -19.57 -2.10 1.53
CA ALA A 160 -19.56 -3.12 2.57
C ALA A 160 -19.66 -2.53 4.00
N ALA A 161 -19.11 -1.34 4.23
CA ALA A 161 -19.18 -0.59 5.48
C ALA A 161 -20.63 -0.23 5.91
N THR A 162 -21.57 -0.25 4.97
CA THR A 162 -23.01 -0.03 5.25
C THR A 162 -23.77 -1.32 5.56
N THR A 163 -23.12 -2.48 5.44
CA THR A 163 -23.74 -3.81 5.55
C THR A 163 -23.32 -4.54 6.84
N ALA A 164 -23.97 -5.68 7.11
CA ALA A 164 -23.63 -6.54 8.23
C ALA A 164 -22.18 -7.09 8.19
N LEU A 165 -21.53 -7.12 7.03
CA LEU A 165 -20.16 -7.62 6.86
C LEU A 165 -19.13 -6.81 7.66
N MET A 166 -19.37 -5.51 7.86
CA MET A 166 -18.46 -4.61 8.59
C MET A 166 -19.10 -3.93 9.81
N THR A 167 -20.43 -3.82 9.86
CA THR A 167 -21.16 -3.25 11.01
C THR A 167 -21.31 -4.21 12.18
N GLY A 168 -21.08 -5.51 11.96
CA GLY A 168 -21.15 -6.56 12.99
C GLY A 168 -20.12 -6.40 14.13
N PRO A 169 -20.25 -7.21 15.20
CA PRO A 169 -19.32 -7.16 16.34
C PRO A 169 -17.88 -7.52 15.92
N SER A 170 -17.74 -8.45 14.98
CA SER A 170 -16.49 -8.87 14.34
C SER A 170 -16.63 -8.78 12.82
N ILE A 171 -15.51 -8.60 12.13
CA ILE A 171 -15.45 -8.63 10.66
C ILE A 171 -15.10 -10.05 10.26
N ASP A 172 -15.96 -10.67 9.45
CA ASP A 172 -15.67 -11.95 8.80
C ASP A 172 -14.81 -11.67 7.57
N THR A 173 -13.50 -11.85 7.71
CA THR A 173 -12.53 -11.49 6.67
C THR A 173 -12.66 -12.35 5.43
N GLU A 174 -13.09 -13.61 5.56
CA GLU A 174 -13.27 -14.52 4.43
C GLU A 174 -14.45 -14.07 3.56
N LYS A 175 -15.61 -13.82 4.18
CA LYS A 175 -16.78 -13.32 3.46
C LYS A 175 -16.57 -11.91 2.90
N LEU A 176 -15.84 -11.07 3.62
CA LEU A 176 -15.49 -9.75 3.12
C LEU A 176 -14.60 -9.87 1.89
N SER A 177 -13.55 -10.69 1.94
CA SER A 177 -12.64 -10.92 0.80
C SER A 177 -13.40 -11.46 -0.41
N GLU A 178 -14.28 -12.45 -0.21
CA GLU A 178 -15.12 -13.01 -1.26
C GLU A 178 -16.03 -11.94 -1.89
N LYS A 179 -16.66 -11.10 -1.07
CA LYS A 179 -17.51 -10.00 -1.56
C LYS A 179 -16.70 -8.98 -2.37
N LEU A 180 -15.54 -8.56 -1.86
CA LEU A 180 -14.68 -7.60 -2.55
C LEU A 180 -14.16 -8.18 -3.87
N ALA A 181 -13.71 -9.44 -3.87
CA ALA A 181 -13.25 -10.14 -5.07
C ALA A 181 -14.38 -10.26 -6.11
N SER A 182 -15.60 -10.57 -5.67
CA SER A 182 -16.77 -10.58 -6.55
C SER A 182 -17.01 -9.21 -7.19
N ASP A 183 -16.96 -8.12 -6.42
CA ASP A 183 -17.18 -6.76 -6.93
C ASP A 183 -16.08 -6.33 -7.90
N LEU A 184 -14.84 -6.72 -7.64
CA LEU A 184 -13.72 -6.41 -8.52
C LEU A 184 -13.82 -7.12 -9.87
N ARG A 185 -14.32 -8.36 -9.90
CA ARG A 185 -14.48 -9.12 -11.14
C ARG A 185 -15.44 -8.44 -12.12
N ASP A 186 -16.36 -7.61 -11.66
CA ASP A 186 -17.25 -6.83 -12.53
C ASP A 186 -16.47 -5.82 -13.40
N GLY A 187 -15.37 -5.27 -12.88
CA GLY A 187 -14.54 -4.27 -13.58
C GLY A 187 -13.24 -4.82 -14.18
N PHE A 188 -12.68 -5.88 -13.60
CA PHE A 188 -11.36 -6.41 -13.94
C PHE A 188 -11.40 -7.85 -14.47
N GLY A 189 -12.59 -8.45 -14.55
CA GLY A 189 -12.80 -9.77 -15.14
C GLY A 189 -12.19 -10.92 -14.32
N ALA A 190 -11.94 -12.03 -15.01
CA ALA A 190 -11.46 -13.28 -14.40
C ALA A 190 -9.98 -13.23 -13.95
N ASP A 191 -9.29 -12.10 -14.16
CA ASP A 191 -7.90 -11.93 -13.74
C ASP A 191 -7.79 -11.74 -12.22
N VAL A 192 -8.87 -11.28 -11.56
CA VAL A 192 -8.94 -11.17 -10.10
C VAL A 192 -9.31 -12.51 -9.48
N SER A 193 -8.35 -13.10 -8.78
CA SER A 193 -8.53 -14.35 -8.05
C SER A 193 -9.15 -14.09 -6.69
N ASP A 194 -8.55 -13.25 -5.85
CA ASP A 194 -9.05 -12.96 -4.50
C ASP A 194 -8.53 -11.61 -3.98
N VAL A 195 -9.12 -11.10 -2.90
CA VAL A 195 -8.64 -9.93 -2.17
C VAL A 195 -8.01 -10.39 -0.85
N LEU A 196 -6.78 -9.93 -0.59
CA LEU A 196 -6.00 -10.34 0.57
C LEU A 196 -5.90 -9.18 1.56
N PHE A 197 -6.38 -9.40 2.78
CA PHE A 197 -6.10 -8.52 3.91
C PHE A 197 -4.77 -8.91 4.57
N LEU A 198 -3.70 -8.19 4.26
CA LEU A 198 -2.36 -8.45 4.78
C LEU A 198 -2.22 -8.02 6.25
N SER A 199 -3.00 -7.01 6.63
CA SER A 199 -3.22 -6.58 8.01
C SER A 199 -4.65 -6.07 8.14
N LEU A 200 -5.28 -6.20 9.31
CA LEU A 200 -6.60 -5.59 9.55
C LEU A 200 -6.71 -5.18 11.02
N ILE A 201 -6.98 -3.90 11.24
CA ILE A 201 -7.10 -3.29 12.56
C ILE A 201 -8.41 -2.51 12.62
N LYS A 202 -9.06 -2.58 13.79
CA LYS A 202 -10.31 -1.89 14.07
C LYS A 202 -10.10 -0.90 15.21
N ALA A 203 -10.44 0.35 15.00
CA ALA A 203 -10.35 1.41 16.01
C ALA A 203 -11.68 2.14 16.16
N ASP A 204 -12.23 2.14 17.37
CA ASP A 204 -13.51 2.78 17.67
C ASP A 204 -13.30 4.19 18.20
N VAL A 205 -13.96 5.17 17.58
CA VAL A 205 -13.93 6.59 17.97
C VAL A 205 -15.35 7.04 18.32
N PRO A 206 -15.59 7.53 19.55
CA PRO A 206 -16.91 8.05 19.95
C PRO A 206 -17.40 9.18 19.04
N ARG A 207 -18.71 9.20 18.77
CA ARG A 207 -19.35 10.35 18.12
C ARG A 207 -19.82 11.31 19.21
N ILE A 208 -19.33 12.55 19.17
CA ILE A 208 -19.73 13.64 20.06
C ILE A 208 -20.89 14.43 19.47
#